data_AF-A0A485C1E3-F1
#
_entry.id   AF-A0A485C1E3-F1
#
_cell.length_a   1.000
_cell.length_b   1.000
_cell.length_c   1.000
_cell.angle_alpha   90.00
_cell.angle_beta   90.00
_cell.angle_gamma   90.00
#
_symmetry.space_group_name_H-M   'P 1'
#
loop_
_entity.id
_entity.type
_entity.pdbx_description
1 polymer ?
#
loop_
_entity_poly.entity_id
_entity_poly.type
_entity_poly.pdbx_seq_one_letter_code
_entity_poly.pdbx_strand_id
1 'polypeptide(L)'
;MSHRYIADRQLPDKAIDLIDEAASSIRMQIDSKPEELDRLDRRIIQLKLEQQALKKEADEASLKRLDMLNEELADKERQYSVLEEEWKAEKASLSGTQTIKAELEQAKIAIEQARRVGDLARMSELQYGKIPELEKQLAAATQSEGKTMRLLRNKVTDAEIAEVLARWTGIPVARMMEGEREKLLRMEQELHSRVIGQNEAVEAVSNAIRRSRAGLSDPNRPIGSFLFLGPTGVGKTELCKTLANFMFDSDDAMVRIDMSEFMEKHSVSRLVGAPPGYVGYEEGGYLTEAVRRRPYSVILLDEVEKAHPDVFNILLQVLDDGRLTDGQGENGRFP
;
A
#
# COMPACT_ATOMS: atom_id res chain seq x y z
N MET A 1 5.16 0.08 -1.35
CA MET A 1 3.82 -0.47 -1.64
C MET A 1 3.23 0.11 -2.94
N SER A 2 3.15 1.43 -3.13
CA SER A 2 2.59 2.06 -4.35
C SER A 2 3.22 1.59 -5.67
N HIS A 3 4.55 1.43 -5.71
CA HIS A 3 5.26 0.92 -6.89
C HIS A 3 4.79 -0.47 -7.33
N ARG A 4 4.36 -1.33 -6.39
CA ARG A 4 3.96 -2.71 -6.65
C ARG A 4 2.51 -2.83 -7.13
N TYR A 5 1.61 -2.03 -6.56
CA TYR A 5 0.17 -2.24 -6.71
C TYR A 5 -0.57 -1.18 -7.53
N ILE A 6 0.03 0.00 -7.75
CA ILE A 6 -0.57 1.06 -8.58
C ILE A 6 0.21 1.15 -9.89
N ALA A 7 -0.41 0.66 -10.96
CA ALA A 7 0.13 0.54 -12.30
C ALA A 7 -0.08 1.79 -13.17
N ASP A 8 -1.20 2.46 -12.98
CA ASP A 8 -1.72 3.56 -13.81
C ASP A 8 -1.13 4.94 -13.45
N ARG A 9 -0.32 5.03 -12.39
CA ARG A 9 0.32 6.27 -11.94
C ARG A 9 1.83 6.10 -11.75
N GLN A 10 2.58 7.18 -11.95
CA GLN A 10 4.04 7.18 -11.75
C GLN A 10 4.46 7.68 -10.36
N LEU A 11 5.65 7.28 -9.93
CA LEU A 11 6.34 7.91 -8.81
C LEU A 11 6.93 9.26 -9.26
N PRO A 12 7.03 10.28 -8.38
CA PRO A 12 6.70 10.24 -6.95
C PRO A 12 5.21 10.48 -6.62
N ASP A 13 4.42 10.91 -7.60
CA ASP A 13 3.03 11.40 -7.43
C ASP A 13 2.13 10.42 -6.67
N LYS A 14 2.06 9.16 -7.12
CA LYS A 14 1.24 8.12 -6.45
C LYS A 14 1.63 7.82 -5.00
N ALA A 15 2.87 8.12 -4.60
CA ALA A 15 3.29 7.95 -3.22
C ALA A 15 2.82 9.12 -2.35
N ILE A 16 2.84 10.33 -2.90
CA ILE A 16 2.33 11.54 -2.24
C ILE A 16 0.82 11.41 -2.06
N ASP A 17 0.08 11.02 -3.10
CA ASP A 17 -1.37 10.83 -3.02
C ASP A 17 -1.79 9.86 -1.90
N LEU A 18 -1.07 8.73 -1.76
CA LEU A 18 -1.35 7.76 -0.69
C LEU A 18 -1.11 8.35 0.70
N ILE A 19 -0.03 9.12 0.85
CA ILE A 19 0.29 9.78 2.12
C ILE A 19 -0.78 10.83 2.43
N ASP A 20 -1.18 11.62 1.45
CA ASP A 20 -2.19 12.66 1.61
C ASP A 20 -3.57 12.08 1.95
N GLU A 21 -3.98 10.99 1.30
CA GLU A 21 -5.24 10.33 1.64
C GLU A 21 -5.19 9.66 3.01
N ALA A 22 -4.08 9.01 3.37
CA ALA A 22 -3.91 8.43 4.71
C ALA A 22 -3.91 9.51 5.80
N ALA A 23 -3.21 10.63 5.56
CA ALA A 23 -3.18 11.78 6.46
C ALA A 23 -4.58 12.43 6.60
N SER A 24 -5.33 12.54 5.50
CA SER A 24 -6.69 13.06 5.52
C SER A 24 -7.63 12.16 6.30
N SER A 25 -7.50 10.83 6.15
CA SER A 25 -8.27 9.86 6.93
C SER A 25 -7.98 9.98 8.43
N ILE A 26 -6.70 10.01 8.82
CA ILE A 26 -6.30 10.22 10.22
C ILE A 26 -6.83 11.55 10.76
N ARG A 27 -6.77 12.62 9.97
CA ARG A 27 -7.31 13.92 10.38
C ARG A 27 -8.81 13.87 10.66
N MET A 28 -9.59 13.19 9.81
CA MET A 28 -11.02 12.98 10.05
C MET A 28 -11.27 12.17 11.33
N GLN A 29 -10.44 11.16 11.61
CA GLN A 29 -10.54 10.38 12.85
C GLN A 29 -10.22 11.24 14.09
N ILE A 30 -9.25 12.14 14.03
CA ILE A 30 -8.90 13.05 15.13
C ILE A 30 -10.03 14.03 15.45
N ASP A 31 -10.73 14.50 14.41
CA ASP A 31 -11.85 15.42 14.59
C ASP A 31 -13.16 14.72 15.00
N SER A 32 -13.23 13.40 14.82
CA SER A 32 -14.39 12.60 15.19
C SER A 32 -14.34 12.14 16.65
N LYS A 33 -15.52 11.83 17.21
CA LYS A 33 -15.64 11.27 18.55
C LYS A 33 -15.02 9.86 18.58
N PRO A 34 -14.11 9.55 19.53
CA PRO A 34 -13.54 8.22 19.67
C PRO A 34 -14.60 7.13 19.89
N GLU A 35 -14.33 5.93 19.42
CA GLU A 35 -15.30 4.83 19.46
C GLU A 35 -15.73 4.46 20.89
N GLU A 36 -14.80 4.50 21.86
CA GLU A 36 -15.09 4.23 23.27
C GLU A 36 -16.11 5.25 23.84
N LEU A 37 -15.96 6.52 23.48
CA LEU A 37 -16.86 7.61 23.86
C LEU A 37 -18.23 7.48 23.18
N ASP A 38 -18.28 7.13 21.89
CA ASP A 38 -19.53 6.93 21.16
C ASP A 38 -20.33 5.73 21.72
N ARG A 39 -19.65 4.63 22.05
CA ARG A 39 -20.27 3.46 22.69
C ARG A 39 -20.89 3.80 24.05
N LEU A 40 -20.17 4.55 24.90
CA LEU A 40 -20.67 4.99 26.20
C LEU A 40 -21.85 5.95 26.05
N ASP A 41 -21.78 6.90 25.13
CA ASP A 41 -22.87 7.86 24.88
C ASP A 41 -24.17 7.17 24.46
N ARG A 42 -24.08 6.25 23.49
CA ARG A 42 -25.24 5.43 23.08
C ARG A 42 -25.82 4.63 24.24
N ARG A 43 -24.98 4.06 25.11
CA ARG A 43 -25.43 3.32 26.30
C ARG A 43 -26.10 4.23 27.32
N ILE A 44 -25.54 5.41 27.58
CA ILE A 44 -26.12 6.42 28.48
C ILE A 44 -27.50 6.85 27.97
N ILE A 45 -27.63 7.13 26.66
CA ILE A 45 -28.91 7.48 26.04
C ILE A 45 -29.94 6.34 26.21
N GLN A 46 -29.54 5.09 25.97
CA GLN A 46 -30.41 3.93 26.16
C GLN A 46 -30.91 3.82 27.61
N LEU A 47 -30.00 3.93 28.58
CA LEU A 47 -30.34 3.89 30.01
C LEU A 47 -31.26 5.06 30.39
N LYS A 48 -31.02 6.28 29.89
CA LYS A 48 -31.91 7.44 30.14
C LYS A 48 -33.33 7.23 29.60
N LEU A 49 -33.47 6.59 28.44
CA LEU A 49 -34.79 6.26 27.89
C LEU A 49 -35.52 5.22 28.75
N GLU A 50 -34.83 4.17 29.18
CA GLU A 50 -35.39 3.14 30.08
C GLU A 50 -35.75 3.75 31.46
N GLN A 51 -34.91 4.64 31.99
CA GLN A 51 -35.19 5.41 33.22
C GLN A 51 -36.49 6.22 33.10
N GLN A 52 -36.69 6.92 31.97
CA GLN A 52 -37.91 7.71 31.76
C GLN A 52 -39.16 6.85 31.61
N ALA A 53 -39.04 5.64 31.05
CA ALA A 53 -40.14 4.70 30.96
C ALA A 53 -40.53 4.19 32.37
N LEU A 54 -39.55 3.71 33.15
CA LEU A 54 -39.76 3.14 34.48
C LEU A 54 -40.28 4.18 35.50
N LYS A 55 -39.92 5.47 35.35
CA LYS A 55 -40.44 6.56 36.18
C LYS A 55 -41.97 6.72 36.15
N LYS A 56 -42.66 6.14 35.15
CA LYS A 56 -44.12 6.18 35.03
C LYS A 56 -44.82 4.99 35.70
N GLU A 57 -44.05 4.01 36.17
CA GLU A 57 -44.55 2.80 36.81
C GLU A 57 -44.40 2.92 38.34
N ALA A 58 -45.29 2.25 39.09
CA ALA A 58 -45.39 2.39 40.54
C ALA A 58 -45.27 1.06 41.30
N ASP A 59 -45.05 -0.05 40.61
CA ASP A 59 -44.85 -1.35 41.23
C ASP A 59 -43.45 -1.50 41.84
N GLU A 60 -43.35 -2.37 42.85
CA GLU A 60 -42.14 -2.55 43.64
C GLU A 60 -40.95 -3.10 42.82
N ALA A 61 -41.24 -3.86 41.76
CA ALA A 61 -40.21 -4.41 40.88
C ALA A 61 -39.61 -3.30 39.99
N SER A 62 -40.45 -2.42 39.44
CA SER A 62 -40.00 -1.27 38.65
C SER A 62 -39.23 -0.24 39.46
N LEU A 63 -39.58 -0.02 40.74
CA LEU A 63 -38.80 0.83 41.66
C LEU A 63 -37.39 0.26 41.91
N LYS A 64 -37.26 -1.05 42.21
CA LYS A 64 -35.94 -1.68 42.39
C LYS A 64 -35.09 -1.64 41.11
N ARG A 65 -35.72 -1.86 39.96
CA ARG A 65 -35.04 -1.79 38.65
C ARG A 65 -34.58 -0.37 38.33
N LEU A 66 -35.38 0.63 38.67
CA LEU A 66 -35.03 2.04 38.51
C LEU A 66 -33.80 2.41 39.35
N ASP A 67 -33.70 1.94 40.59
CA ASP A 67 -32.53 2.18 41.45
C ASP A 67 -31.25 1.55 40.88
N MET A 68 -31.31 0.28 40.45
CA MET A 68 -30.17 -0.37 39.78
C MET A 68 -29.75 0.36 38.51
N LEU A 69 -30.72 0.83 37.73
CA LEU A 69 -30.46 1.56 36.49
C LEU A 69 -29.85 2.93 36.75
N ASN A 70 -30.25 3.62 37.82
CA ASN A 70 -29.66 4.89 38.24
C ASN A 70 -28.19 4.71 38.63
N GLU A 71 -27.86 3.62 39.32
CA GLU A 71 -26.48 3.28 39.67
C GLU A 71 -25.63 3.00 38.44
N GLU A 72 -26.13 2.18 37.49
CA GLU A 72 -25.44 1.90 36.22
C GLU A 72 -25.26 3.17 35.39
N LEU A 73 -26.29 4.02 35.32
CA LEU A 73 -26.24 5.29 34.60
C LEU A 73 -25.17 6.21 35.19
N ALA A 74 -25.12 6.35 36.52
CA ALA A 74 -24.12 7.17 37.20
C ALA A 74 -22.68 6.67 36.97
N ASP A 75 -22.49 5.34 36.97
CA ASP A 75 -21.19 4.73 36.63
C ASP A 75 -20.78 5.02 35.18
N LYS A 76 -21.71 4.87 34.22
CA LYS A 76 -21.44 5.14 32.80
C LYS A 76 -21.21 6.63 32.51
N GLU A 77 -21.96 7.53 33.14
CA GLU A 77 -21.74 8.97 33.03
C GLU A 77 -20.37 9.38 33.62
N ARG A 78 -19.93 8.75 34.73
CA ARG A 78 -18.59 8.97 35.28
C ARG A 78 -17.50 8.50 34.32
N GLN A 79 -17.63 7.29 33.77
CA GLN A 79 -16.69 6.76 32.76
C GLN A 79 -16.61 7.66 31.53
N TYR A 80 -17.77 8.15 31.05
CA TYR A 80 -17.85 9.07 29.93
C TYR A 80 -17.15 10.40 30.23
N SER A 81 -17.38 11.00 31.40
CA SER A 81 -16.76 12.26 31.80
C SER A 81 -15.24 12.17 31.86
N VAL A 82 -14.71 11.07 32.42
CA VAL A 82 -13.25 10.85 32.50
C VAL A 82 -12.65 10.76 31.09
N LEU A 83 -13.23 9.94 30.22
CA LEU A 83 -12.75 9.79 28.84
C LEU A 83 -12.92 11.06 28.00
N GLU A 84 -13.97 11.84 28.25
CA GLU A 84 -14.18 13.11 27.56
C GLU A 84 -13.11 14.15 27.95
N GLU A 85 -12.75 14.22 29.23
CA GLU A 85 -11.65 15.08 29.70
C GLU A 85 -10.31 14.65 29.12
N GLU A 86 -10.02 13.33 29.10
CA GLU A 86 -8.83 12.77 28.45
C GLU A 86 -8.78 13.15 26.97
N TRP A 87 -9.88 12.96 26.23
CA TRP A 87 -9.96 13.30 24.80
C TRP A 87 -9.75 14.80 24.54
N LYS A 88 -10.33 15.68 25.37
CA LYS A 88 -10.12 17.13 25.27
C LYS A 88 -8.66 17.51 25.55
N ALA A 89 -8.04 16.88 26.54
CA ALA A 89 -6.63 17.12 26.87
C ALA A 89 -5.71 16.66 25.72
N GLU A 90 -5.95 15.49 25.14
CA GLU A 90 -5.22 14.98 23.98
C GLU A 90 -5.38 15.93 22.77
N LYS A 91 -6.61 16.38 22.48
CA LYS A 91 -6.88 17.32 21.37
C LYS A 91 -6.20 18.68 21.57
N ALA A 92 -6.18 19.19 22.79
CA ALA A 92 -5.48 20.44 23.13
C ALA A 92 -3.96 20.31 22.94
N SER A 93 -3.38 19.17 23.34
CA SER A 93 -1.95 18.89 23.12
C SER A 93 -1.61 18.86 21.62
N LEU A 94 -2.43 18.19 20.80
CA LEU A 94 -2.24 18.14 19.35
C LEU A 94 -2.30 19.53 18.70
N SER A 95 -3.27 20.35 19.10
CA SER A 95 -3.42 21.71 18.58
C SER A 95 -2.21 22.57 18.90
N GLY A 96 -1.67 22.47 20.12
CA GLY A 96 -0.43 23.18 20.51
C GLY A 96 0.79 22.76 19.70
N THR A 97 0.94 21.46 19.43
CA THR A 97 2.03 20.98 18.55
C THR A 97 1.86 21.48 17.11
N GLN A 98 0.63 21.56 16.62
CA GLN A 98 0.33 22.05 15.27
C GLN A 98 0.66 23.54 15.11
N THR A 99 0.35 24.37 16.11
CA THR A 99 0.69 25.80 16.08
C THR A 99 2.21 26.01 16.10
N ILE A 100 2.95 25.28 16.96
CA ILE A 100 4.41 25.34 17.00
C ILE A 100 5.02 24.94 15.64
N LYS A 101 4.52 23.88 14.99
CA LYS A 101 4.96 23.49 13.64
C LYS A 101 4.70 24.58 12.61
N ALA A 102 3.52 25.21 12.64
CA ALA A 102 3.19 26.29 11.72
C ALA A 102 4.09 27.52 11.93
N GLU A 103 4.37 27.90 13.18
CA GLU A 103 5.29 28.98 13.51
C GLU A 103 6.73 28.68 13.08
N LEU A 104 7.20 27.44 13.26
CA LEU A 104 8.51 27.00 12.80
C LEU A 104 8.64 27.09 11.28
N GLU A 105 7.61 26.66 10.54
CA GLU A 105 7.61 26.75 9.07
C GLU A 105 7.60 28.22 8.61
N GLN A 106 6.80 29.08 9.24
CA GLN A 106 6.82 30.52 8.95
C GLN A 106 8.20 31.14 9.25
N ALA A 107 8.85 30.74 10.34
CA ALA A 107 10.21 31.19 10.67
C ALA A 107 11.24 30.74 9.61
N LYS A 108 11.10 29.51 9.08
CA LYS A 108 11.92 28.98 7.98
C LYS A 108 11.67 29.73 6.66
N ILE A 109 10.42 30.05 6.33
CA ILE A 109 10.14 30.88 5.14
C ILE A 109 10.72 32.28 5.33
N ALA A 110 10.59 32.87 6.51
CA ALA A 110 11.11 34.20 6.82
C ALA A 110 12.65 34.28 6.74
N ILE A 111 13.37 33.22 7.12
CA ILE A 111 14.84 33.20 6.98
C ILE A 111 15.27 33.19 5.51
N GLU A 112 14.56 32.48 4.64
CA GLU A 112 14.84 32.47 3.20
C GLU A 112 14.56 33.84 2.58
N GLN A 113 13.47 34.48 2.98
CA GLN A 113 13.15 35.84 2.52
C GLN A 113 14.21 36.85 2.97
N ALA A 114 14.61 36.81 4.25
CA ALA A 114 15.67 37.67 4.78
C ALA A 114 17.00 37.45 4.02
N ARG A 115 17.32 36.20 3.66
CA ARG A 115 18.49 35.86 2.84
C ARG A 115 18.43 36.46 1.44
N ARG A 116 17.26 36.48 0.80
CA ARG A 116 17.08 37.07 -0.54
C ARG A 116 17.24 38.59 -0.54
N VAL A 117 16.78 39.26 0.50
CA VAL A 117 16.83 40.73 0.62
C VAL A 117 18.13 41.22 1.28
N GLY A 118 18.94 40.31 1.85
CA GLY A 118 20.22 40.63 2.47
C GLY A 118 20.10 41.18 3.89
N ASP A 119 18.98 40.94 4.58
CA ASP A 119 18.77 41.35 5.97
C ASP A 119 19.47 40.40 6.95
N LEU A 120 20.76 40.65 7.15
CA LEU A 120 21.62 39.84 8.02
C LEU A 120 21.21 39.87 9.50
N ALA A 121 20.61 40.97 9.97
CA ALA A 121 20.16 41.09 11.35
C ALA A 121 18.97 40.16 11.61
N ARG A 122 17.97 40.19 10.73
CA ARG A 122 16.79 39.32 10.81
C ARG A 122 17.15 37.85 10.62
N MET A 123 18.10 37.55 9.73
CA MET A 123 18.62 36.19 9.57
C MET A 123 19.22 35.66 10.87
N SER A 124 20.08 36.44 11.53
CA SER A 124 20.74 36.02 12.78
C SER A 124 19.74 35.77 13.91
N GLU A 125 18.75 36.66 14.07
CA GLU A 125 17.68 36.51 15.06
C GLU A 125 16.87 35.21 14.84
N LEU A 126 16.50 34.91 13.59
CA LEU A 126 15.74 33.71 13.27
C LEU A 126 16.58 32.44 13.41
N GLN A 127 17.82 32.46 12.90
CA GLN A 127 18.70 31.30 12.86
C GLN A 127 19.19 30.85 14.24
N TYR A 128 19.53 31.80 15.12
CA TYR A 128 20.13 31.50 16.42
C TYR A 128 19.17 31.72 17.60
N GLY A 129 18.03 32.38 17.38
CA GLY A 129 17.01 32.60 18.41
C GLY A 129 15.76 31.76 18.16
N LYS A 130 14.87 32.26 17.28
CA LYS A 130 13.52 31.71 17.14
C LYS A 130 13.47 30.25 16.66
N ILE A 131 14.23 29.90 15.61
CA ILE A 131 14.17 28.54 15.03
C ILE A 131 14.63 27.49 16.06
N PRO A 132 15.81 27.63 16.71
CA PRO A 132 16.23 26.68 17.76
C PRO A 132 15.27 26.59 18.94
N GLU A 133 14.66 27.70 19.35
CA GLU A 133 13.65 27.72 20.41
C GLU A 133 12.41 26.91 20.02
N LEU A 134 11.85 27.17 18.84
CA LEU A 134 10.69 26.45 18.32
C LEU A 134 10.98 24.96 18.08
N GLU A 135 12.18 24.60 17.61
CA GLU A 135 12.61 23.20 17.46
C GLU A 135 12.67 22.49 18.83
N LYS A 136 13.20 23.16 19.86
CA LYS A 136 13.25 22.62 21.22
C LYS A 136 11.85 22.44 21.82
N GLN A 137 10.97 23.42 21.63
CA GLN A 137 9.57 23.35 22.06
C GLN A 137 8.83 22.21 21.35
N LEU A 138 9.02 22.07 20.03
CA LEU A 138 8.42 21.01 19.23
C LEU A 138 8.89 19.62 19.67
N ALA A 139 10.19 19.45 19.94
CA ALA A 139 10.73 18.20 20.44
C ALA A 139 10.16 17.82 21.80
N ALA A 140 10.05 18.78 22.72
CA ALA A 140 9.44 18.55 24.04
C ALA A 140 7.95 18.19 23.93
N ALA A 141 7.19 18.89 23.09
CA ALA A 141 5.78 18.60 22.84
C ALA A 141 5.59 17.20 22.24
N THR A 142 6.36 16.85 21.20
CA THR A 142 6.29 15.54 20.53
C THR A 142 6.66 14.39 21.46
N GLN A 143 7.61 14.59 22.38
CA GLN A 143 7.97 13.58 23.38
C GLN A 143 6.88 13.36 24.42
N SER A 144 6.14 14.42 24.76
CA SER A 144 4.96 14.34 25.64
C SER A 144 3.84 13.55 24.98
N GLU A 145 3.52 13.85 23.71
CA GLU A 145 2.49 13.14 22.93
C GLU A 145 2.69 11.63 22.89
N GLY A 146 3.95 11.17 22.73
CA GLY A 146 4.26 9.74 22.67
C GLY A 146 3.97 8.95 23.95
N LYS A 147 3.74 9.62 25.09
CA LYS A 147 3.43 8.98 26.38
C LYS A 147 1.96 9.11 26.79
N THR A 148 1.26 10.12 26.28
CA THR A 148 -0.09 10.49 26.75
C THR A 148 -1.21 10.18 25.77
N MET A 149 -0.94 9.94 24.49
CA MET A 149 -1.99 9.73 23.49
C MET A 149 -2.50 8.28 23.50
N ARG A 150 -3.73 8.08 23.97
CA ARG A 150 -4.43 6.79 23.97
C ARG A 150 -5.65 6.81 23.05
N LEU A 151 -6.43 7.89 23.06
CA LEU A 151 -7.70 7.98 22.32
C LEU A 151 -7.51 8.47 20.89
N LEU A 152 -6.49 9.28 20.64
CA LEU A 152 -6.18 9.85 19.34
C LEU A 152 -4.90 9.25 18.74
N ARG A 153 -5.00 8.77 17.50
CA ARG A 153 -3.84 8.38 16.68
C ARG A 153 -3.55 9.50 15.69
N ASN A 154 -2.32 10.03 15.72
CA ASN A 154 -1.89 11.15 14.87
C ASN A 154 -0.71 10.80 13.94
N LYS A 155 -0.30 9.53 13.92
CA LYS A 155 0.81 9.06 13.08
C LYS A 155 0.25 8.23 11.94
N VAL A 156 0.63 8.60 10.72
CA VAL A 156 0.44 7.76 9.54
C VAL A 156 1.54 6.69 9.56
N THR A 157 1.13 5.44 9.62
CA THR A 157 2.01 4.26 9.58
C THR A 157 1.79 3.49 8.28
N ASP A 158 2.53 2.39 8.11
CA ASP A 158 2.33 1.45 7.02
C ASP A 158 0.93 0.83 7.00
N ALA A 159 0.27 0.69 8.16
CA ALA A 159 -1.10 0.20 8.25
C ALA A 159 -2.10 1.14 7.55
N GLU A 160 -2.06 2.45 7.81
CA GLU A 160 -2.98 3.41 7.18
C GLU A 160 -2.74 3.49 5.66
N ILE A 161 -1.47 3.41 5.24
CA ILE A 161 -1.13 3.35 3.81
C ILE A 161 -1.69 2.09 3.16
N ALA A 162 -1.58 0.94 3.83
CA ALA A 162 -2.11 -0.32 3.33
C ALA A 162 -3.65 -0.31 3.25
N GLU A 163 -4.34 0.34 4.20
CA GLU A 163 -5.81 0.50 4.16
C GLU A 163 -6.27 1.35 2.97
N VAL A 164 -5.60 2.46 2.69
CA VAL A 164 -5.88 3.28 1.49
C VAL A 164 -5.66 2.45 0.23
N LEU A 165 -4.52 1.76 0.15
CA LEU A 165 -4.16 0.96 -1.01
C LEU A 165 -5.12 -0.22 -1.22
N ALA A 166 -5.59 -0.84 -0.14
CA ALA A 166 -6.60 -1.90 -0.18
C ALA A 166 -7.93 -1.38 -0.73
N ARG A 167 -8.36 -0.17 -0.34
CA ARG A 167 -9.55 0.47 -0.92
C ARG A 167 -9.41 0.73 -2.41
N TRP A 168 -8.24 1.16 -2.87
CA TRP A 168 -7.99 1.46 -4.28
C TRP A 168 -7.86 0.20 -5.16
N THR A 169 -7.22 -0.84 -4.64
CA THR A 169 -6.81 -2.02 -5.41
C THR A 169 -7.69 -3.25 -5.17
N GLY A 170 -8.49 -3.25 -4.11
CA GLY A 170 -9.27 -4.41 -3.67
C GLY A 170 -8.45 -5.51 -2.99
N ILE A 171 -7.13 -5.34 -2.87
CA ILE A 171 -6.24 -6.34 -2.26
C ILE A 171 -6.33 -6.23 -0.72
N PRO A 172 -6.58 -7.33 0.01
CA PRO A 172 -6.67 -7.28 1.47
C PRO A 172 -5.38 -6.79 2.15
N VAL A 173 -5.53 -5.93 3.17
CA VAL A 173 -4.40 -5.39 3.97
C VAL A 173 -3.51 -6.52 4.51
N ALA A 174 -4.11 -7.61 4.98
CA ALA A 174 -3.37 -8.77 5.49
C ALA A 174 -2.37 -9.35 4.48
N ARG A 175 -2.69 -9.33 3.17
CA ARG A 175 -1.77 -9.78 2.12
C ARG A 175 -0.64 -8.79 1.84
N MET A 176 -0.92 -7.49 1.96
CA MET A 176 0.09 -6.44 1.75
C MET A 176 1.11 -6.36 2.90
N MET A 177 0.65 -6.65 4.12
CA MET A 177 1.45 -6.62 5.34
C MET A 177 2.18 -7.93 5.63
N GLU A 178 1.88 -8.99 4.89
CA GLU A 178 2.53 -10.29 5.05
C GLU A 178 4.04 -10.18 4.77
N GLY A 179 4.85 -10.70 5.69
CA GLY A 179 6.30 -10.76 5.51
C GLY A 179 6.67 -11.63 4.31
N GLU A 180 7.42 -11.07 3.37
CA GLU A 180 7.81 -11.77 2.13
C GLU A 180 8.50 -13.11 2.40
N ARG A 181 9.32 -13.20 3.46
CA ARG A 181 9.97 -14.44 3.88
C ARG A 181 8.97 -15.54 4.24
N GLU A 182 8.00 -15.23 5.09
CA GLU A 182 7.00 -16.21 5.54
C GLU A 182 6.08 -16.63 4.39
N LYS A 183 5.74 -15.68 3.51
CA LYS A 183 5.02 -15.95 2.26
C LYS A 183 5.78 -16.99 1.43
N LEU A 184 7.04 -16.72 1.11
CA LEU A 184 7.87 -17.59 0.25
C LEU A 184 8.17 -18.98 0.84
N LEU A 185 8.19 -19.12 2.17
CA LEU A 185 8.39 -20.41 2.84
C LEU A 185 7.19 -21.36 2.67
N ARG A 186 6.00 -20.83 2.40
CA ARG A 186 4.77 -21.61 2.19
C ARG A 186 4.40 -21.73 0.71
N MET A 187 5.28 -21.32 -0.20
CA MET A 187 4.97 -21.22 -1.62
C MET A 187 4.45 -22.53 -2.21
N GLU A 188 5.12 -23.66 -1.97
CA GLU A 188 4.71 -24.96 -2.50
C GLU A 188 3.30 -25.33 -2.04
N GLN A 189 3.01 -25.13 -0.75
CA GLN A 189 1.70 -25.40 -0.18
C GLN A 189 0.61 -24.53 -0.83
N GLU A 190 0.88 -23.24 -0.99
CA GLU A 190 -0.06 -22.30 -1.61
C GLU A 190 -0.25 -22.59 -3.10
N LEU A 191 0.82 -22.94 -3.84
CA LEU A 191 0.72 -23.34 -5.25
C LEU A 191 -0.10 -24.64 -5.39
N HIS A 192 0.11 -25.61 -4.50
CA HIS A 192 -0.63 -26.87 -4.48
C HIS A 192 -2.10 -26.73 -4.08
N SER A 193 -2.53 -25.58 -3.54
CA SER A 193 -3.96 -25.33 -3.29
C SER A 193 -4.78 -25.30 -4.58
N ARG A 194 -4.16 -24.96 -5.71
CA ARG A 194 -4.78 -24.92 -7.05
C ARG A 194 -4.15 -25.91 -8.02
N VAL A 195 -2.85 -26.18 -7.90
CA VAL A 195 -2.11 -27.06 -8.81
C VAL A 195 -2.05 -28.48 -8.24
N ILE A 196 -2.79 -29.39 -8.88
CA ILE A 196 -2.82 -30.81 -8.49
C ILE A 196 -1.65 -31.55 -9.16
N GLY A 197 -0.81 -32.19 -8.35
CA GLY A 197 0.38 -32.89 -8.84
C GLY A 197 1.48 -31.92 -9.29
N GLN A 198 2.23 -32.27 -10.35
CA GLN A 198 3.34 -31.47 -10.88
C GLN A 198 4.40 -31.09 -9.82
N ASN A 199 4.62 -31.96 -8.84
CA ASN A 199 5.45 -31.68 -7.66
C ASN A 199 6.84 -31.16 -8.04
N GLU A 200 7.49 -31.76 -9.04
CA GLU A 200 8.81 -31.33 -9.53
C GLU A 200 8.78 -29.90 -10.09
N ALA A 201 7.76 -29.55 -10.88
CA ALA A 201 7.64 -28.23 -11.47
C ALA A 201 7.38 -27.16 -10.39
N VAL A 202 6.50 -27.46 -9.44
CA VAL A 202 6.21 -26.58 -8.29
C VAL A 202 7.49 -26.35 -7.47
N GLU A 203 8.20 -27.42 -7.10
CA GLU A 203 9.44 -27.33 -6.33
C GLU A 203 10.55 -26.56 -7.08
N ALA A 204 10.72 -26.81 -8.38
CA ALA A 204 11.72 -26.12 -9.20
C ALA A 204 11.45 -24.60 -9.27
N VAL A 205 10.19 -24.21 -9.48
CA VAL A 205 9.75 -22.81 -9.51
C VAL A 205 9.96 -22.16 -8.16
N SER A 206 9.50 -22.80 -7.07
CA SER A 206 9.62 -22.26 -5.72
C SER A 206 11.07 -22.08 -5.28
N ASN A 207 11.94 -23.05 -5.59
CA ASN A 207 13.36 -22.94 -5.30
C ASN A 207 14.04 -21.81 -6.09
N ALA A 208 13.73 -21.63 -7.37
CA ALA A 208 14.30 -20.55 -8.17
C ALA A 208 13.88 -19.16 -7.66
N ILE A 209 12.59 -18.97 -7.36
CA ILE A 209 12.09 -17.69 -6.86
C ILE A 209 12.69 -17.36 -5.49
N ARG A 210 12.80 -18.34 -4.59
CA ARG A 210 13.46 -18.14 -3.28
C ARG A 210 14.93 -17.73 -3.45
N ARG A 211 15.67 -18.33 -4.38
CA ARG A 211 17.07 -17.93 -4.65
C ARG A 211 17.15 -16.49 -5.14
N SER A 212 16.27 -16.11 -6.08
CA SER A 212 16.22 -14.73 -6.59
C SER A 212 15.91 -13.72 -5.47
N ARG A 213 14.88 -13.99 -4.66
CA ARG A 213 14.47 -13.12 -3.54
C ARG A 213 15.46 -13.08 -2.39
N ALA A 214 16.27 -14.11 -2.23
CA ALA A 214 17.39 -14.11 -1.29
C ALA A 214 18.61 -13.30 -1.79
N GLY A 215 18.56 -12.70 -2.98
CA GLY A 215 19.67 -11.97 -3.57
C GLY A 215 20.82 -12.87 -4.02
N LEU A 216 20.56 -14.17 -4.22
CA LEU A 216 21.56 -15.15 -4.67
C LEU A 216 21.59 -15.28 -6.20
N SER A 217 20.86 -14.45 -6.93
CA SER A 217 20.80 -14.40 -8.38
C SER A 217 21.14 -12.99 -8.88
N ASP A 218 21.48 -12.87 -10.16
CA ASP A 218 21.82 -11.58 -10.75
C ASP A 218 20.63 -10.61 -10.66
N PRO A 219 20.78 -9.41 -10.04
CA PRO A 219 19.70 -8.44 -9.89
C PRO A 219 19.27 -7.78 -11.20
N ASN A 220 20.02 -7.98 -12.29
CA ASN A 220 19.64 -7.51 -13.62
C ASN A 220 18.82 -8.55 -14.40
N ARG A 221 18.59 -9.74 -13.86
CA ARG A 221 17.76 -10.76 -14.53
C ARG A 221 16.35 -10.81 -13.94
N PRO A 222 15.35 -11.33 -14.70
CA PRO A 222 14.01 -11.55 -14.17
C PRO A 222 14.02 -12.45 -12.93
N ILE A 223 13.01 -12.31 -12.06
CA ILE A 223 12.87 -13.11 -10.83
C ILE A 223 13.00 -14.62 -11.07
N GLY A 224 12.49 -15.10 -12.21
CA GLY A 224 12.67 -16.47 -12.65
C GLY A 224 12.30 -16.63 -14.12
N SER A 225 12.99 -17.54 -14.80
CA SER A 225 12.75 -17.91 -16.19
C SER A 225 12.61 -19.42 -16.28
N PHE A 226 11.49 -19.90 -16.80
CA PHE A 226 11.15 -21.32 -16.79
C PHE A 226 10.70 -21.78 -18.18
N LEU A 227 11.07 -23.01 -18.56
CA LEU A 227 10.57 -23.69 -19.74
C LEU A 227 9.74 -24.89 -19.29
N PHE A 228 8.42 -24.84 -19.48
CA PHE A 228 7.52 -25.92 -19.10
C PHE A 228 7.29 -26.92 -20.23
N LEU A 229 7.86 -28.10 -20.09
CA LEU A 229 7.72 -29.21 -21.04
C LEU A 229 6.66 -30.21 -20.54
N GLY A 230 5.91 -30.81 -21.47
CA GLY A 230 4.85 -31.78 -21.14
C GLY A 230 3.59 -31.66 -22.01
N PRO A 231 2.58 -32.52 -21.80
CA PRO A 231 1.35 -32.52 -22.60
C PRO A 231 0.51 -31.25 -22.40
N THR A 232 -0.45 -31.01 -23.29
CA THR A 232 -1.47 -29.98 -23.10
C THR A 232 -2.46 -30.39 -22.00
N GLY A 233 -3.05 -29.41 -21.33
CA GLY A 233 -4.10 -29.65 -20.32
C GLY A 233 -3.62 -30.21 -18.96
N VAL A 234 -2.32 -30.39 -18.74
CA VAL A 234 -1.77 -30.95 -17.49
C VAL A 234 -1.54 -29.93 -16.37
N GLY A 235 -1.91 -28.66 -16.59
CA GLY A 235 -1.82 -27.60 -15.58
C GLY A 235 -0.66 -26.61 -15.73
N LYS A 236 0.08 -26.58 -16.85
CA LYS A 236 1.16 -25.59 -17.08
C LYS A 236 0.68 -24.14 -16.93
N THR A 237 -0.38 -23.78 -17.64
CA THR A 237 -0.99 -22.45 -17.57
C THR A 237 -1.58 -22.17 -16.19
N GLU A 238 -2.13 -23.19 -15.53
CA GLU A 238 -2.69 -23.04 -14.18
C GLU A 238 -1.60 -22.75 -13.14
N LEU A 239 -0.42 -23.36 -13.27
CA LEU A 239 0.75 -23.03 -12.46
C LEU A 239 1.19 -21.58 -12.67
N CYS A 240 1.20 -21.08 -13.91
CA CYS A 240 1.50 -19.66 -14.18
C CYS A 240 0.49 -18.70 -13.55
N LYS A 241 -0.82 -18.99 -13.66
CA LYS A 241 -1.89 -18.19 -13.04
C LYS A 241 -1.79 -18.21 -11.52
N THR A 242 -1.59 -19.39 -10.94
CA THR A 242 -1.44 -19.58 -9.50
C THR A 242 -0.19 -18.85 -8.99
N LEU A 243 0.89 -18.89 -9.75
CA LEU A 243 2.11 -18.16 -9.45
C LEU A 243 1.90 -16.63 -9.52
N ALA A 244 1.16 -16.14 -10.52
CA ALA A 244 0.79 -14.73 -10.62
C ALA A 244 -0.03 -14.28 -9.40
N ASN A 245 -1.03 -15.07 -8.99
CA ASN A 245 -1.80 -14.82 -7.78
C ASN A 245 -0.92 -14.79 -6.54
N PHE A 246 -0.05 -15.79 -6.38
CA PHE A 246 0.79 -15.92 -5.20
C PHE A 246 1.81 -14.77 -5.10
N MET A 247 2.50 -14.46 -6.20
CA MET A 247 3.56 -13.44 -6.21
C MET A 247 3.02 -12.03 -6.25
N PHE A 248 1.91 -11.78 -6.95
CA PHE A 248 1.43 -10.45 -7.30
C PHE A 248 -0.02 -10.19 -6.92
N ASP A 249 -0.59 -11.07 -6.09
CA ASP A 249 -1.89 -10.94 -5.43
C ASP A 249 -3.09 -10.88 -6.40
N SER A 250 -2.91 -11.25 -7.67
CA SER A 250 -3.95 -11.20 -8.72
C SER A 250 -3.64 -12.18 -9.87
N ASP A 251 -4.65 -12.92 -10.35
CA ASP A 251 -4.55 -13.76 -11.56
C ASP A 251 -4.33 -12.90 -12.82
N ASP A 252 -4.85 -11.67 -12.82
CA ASP A 252 -4.68 -10.70 -13.91
C ASP A 252 -3.23 -10.19 -14.02
N ALA A 253 -2.40 -10.46 -13.02
CA ALA A 253 -0.96 -10.21 -13.10
C ALA A 253 -0.23 -11.21 -14.01
N MET A 254 -0.96 -11.99 -14.82
CA MET A 254 -0.40 -12.81 -15.87
C MET A 254 -0.60 -12.16 -17.24
N VAL A 255 0.49 -11.93 -17.97
CA VAL A 255 0.49 -11.51 -19.38
C VAL A 255 0.69 -12.75 -20.23
N ARG A 256 -0.36 -13.20 -20.92
CA ARG A 256 -0.29 -14.34 -21.84
C ARG A 256 -0.09 -13.84 -23.26
N ILE A 257 0.90 -14.39 -23.95
CA ILE A 257 1.19 -14.10 -25.34
C ILE A 257 1.24 -15.42 -26.11
N ASP A 258 0.35 -15.58 -27.07
CA ASP A 258 0.31 -16.74 -27.95
C ASP A 258 1.36 -16.59 -29.05
N MET A 259 2.38 -17.45 -29.05
CA MET A 259 3.48 -17.38 -30.00
C MET A 259 3.09 -17.84 -31.41
N SER A 260 1.94 -18.50 -31.58
CA SER A 260 1.38 -18.79 -32.91
C SER A 260 0.96 -17.53 -33.67
N GLU A 261 0.76 -16.39 -32.99
CA GLU A 261 0.54 -15.08 -33.66
C GLU A 261 1.85 -14.42 -34.13
N PHE A 262 3.00 -14.98 -33.74
CA PHE A 262 4.34 -14.42 -33.98
C PHE A 262 5.21 -15.33 -34.88
N MET A 263 4.59 -16.10 -35.78
CA MET A 263 5.27 -17.03 -36.68
C MET A 263 6.01 -16.36 -37.83
N GLU A 264 5.62 -15.13 -38.20
CA GLU A 264 6.14 -14.43 -39.38
C GLU A 264 7.04 -13.25 -38.99
N LYS A 265 8.04 -12.93 -39.80
CA LYS A 265 9.01 -11.88 -39.48
C LYS A 265 8.37 -10.51 -39.16
N HIS A 266 7.33 -10.12 -39.88
CA HIS A 266 6.65 -8.84 -39.66
C HIS A 266 5.79 -8.82 -38.38
N SER A 267 5.40 -10.00 -37.87
CA SER A 267 4.64 -10.10 -36.63
C SER A 267 5.52 -9.85 -35.40
N VAL A 268 6.82 -10.15 -35.49
CA VAL A 268 7.82 -9.97 -34.41
C VAL A 268 7.91 -8.50 -33.99
N SER A 269 7.88 -7.55 -34.93
CA SER A 269 7.92 -6.13 -34.60
C SER A 269 6.71 -5.68 -33.77
N ARG A 270 5.57 -6.37 -33.83
CA ARG A 270 4.41 -6.06 -32.96
C ARG A 270 4.67 -6.41 -31.50
N LEU A 271 5.56 -7.36 -31.21
CA LEU A 271 5.87 -7.77 -29.84
C LEU A 271 6.59 -6.67 -29.06
N VAL A 272 7.50 -5.96 -29.73
CA VAL A 272 8.41 -4.97 -29.12
C VAL A 272 8.06 -3.53 -29.48
N GLY A 273 7.37 -3.33 -30.61
CA GLY A 273 7.06 -2.04 -31.21
C GLY A 273 7.80 -1.89 -32.53
N ALA A 274 7.14 -1.33 -33.55
CA ALA A 274 7.79 -1.09 -34.83
C ALA A 274 8.81 0.06 -34.72
N PRO A 275 9.90 0.06 -35.49
CA PRO A 275 10.86 1.18 -35.53
C PRO A 275 10.31 2.36 -36.35
N PRO A 276 10.91 3.57 -36.25
CA PRO A 276 10.46 4.76 -36.97
C PRO A 276 10.38 4.50 -38.49
N GLY A 277 9.22 4.82 -39.08
CA GLY A 277 8.98 4.66 -40.52
C GLY A 277 8.27 3.36 -40.93
N TYR A 278 7.86 2.51 -39.98
CA TYR A 278 7.05 1.31 -40.24
C TYR A 278 5.60 1.50 -39.76
N VAL A 279 4.66 0.78 -40.41
CA VAL A 279 3.25 0.75 -39.98
C VAL A 279 3.16 0.18 -38.56
N GLY A 280 2.47 0.88 -37.65
CA GLY A 280 2.41 0.52 -36.23
C GLY A 280 3.52 1.14 -35.37
N TYR A 281 4.28 2.13 -35.87
CA TYR A 281 5.29 2.85 -35.07
C TYR A 281 4.71 3.54 -33.83
N GLU A 282 3.48 4.06 -33.93
CA GLU A 282 2.77 4.69 -32.81
C GLU A 282 2.07 3.66 -31.90
N GLU A 283 1.97 2.41 -32.33
CA GLU A 283 1.44 1.29 -31.55
C GLU A 283 2.62 0.64 -30.82
N GLY A 284 2.80 0.96 -29.53
CA GLY A 284 3.81 0.33 -28.68
C GLY A 284 3.72 -1.21 -28.72
N GLY A 285 4.83 -1.89 -28.41
CA GLY A 285 4.86 -3.34 -28.49
C GLY A 285 3.96 -4.03 -27.47
N TYR A 286 3.35 -5.15 -27.84
CA TYR A 286 2.52 -5.94 -26.92
C TYR A 286 3.23 -6.30 -25.61
N LEU A 287 4.48 -6.78 -25.70
CA LEU A 287 5.26 -7.18 -24.53
C LEU A 287 5.79 -5.96 -23.76
N THR A 288 6.34 -4.98 -24.47
CA THR A 288 6.95 -3.79 -23.86
C THR A 288 5.91 -2.94 -23.12
N GLU A 289 4.73 -2.74 -23.71
CA GLU A 289 3.63 -2.02 -23.07
C GLU A 289 2.99 -2.80 -21.91
N ALA A 290 2.81 -4.12 -22.05
CA ALA A 290 2.26 -4.93 -20.96
C ALA A 290 3.17 -4.88 -19.72
N VAL A 291 4.48 -4.97 -19.91
CA VAL A 291 5.47 -4.92 -18.83
C VAL A 291 5.61 -3.51 -18.27
N ARG A 292 5.54 -2.48 -19.12
CA ARG A 292 5.56 -1.07 -18.68
C ARG A 292 4.36 -0.75 -17.80
N ARG A 293 3.17 -1.21 -18.18
CA ARG A 293 1.94 -1.04 -17.38
C ARG A 293 1.97 -1.90 -16.13
N ARG A 294 2.49 -3.12 -16.19
CA ARG A 294 2.51 -4.05 -15.05
C ARG A 294 3.88 -4.73 -14.88
N PRO A 295 4.86 -4.03 -14.27
CA PRO A 295 6.23 -4.55 -14.11
C PRO A 295 6.29 -5.81 -13.25
N TYR A 296 5.37 -5.95 -12.29
CA TYR A 296 5.24 -7.14 -11.44
C TYR A 296 4.17 -8.07 -12.02
N SER A 297 4.59 -8.93 -12.93
CA SER A 297 3.71 -9.86 -13.62
C SER A 297 4.41 -11.18 -13.98
N VAL A 298 3.61 -12.21 -14.26
CA VAL A 298 4.08 -13.47 -14.87
C VAL A 298 3.84 -13.38 -16.36
N ILE A 299 4.90 -13.48 -17.16
CA ILE A 299 4.80 -13.47 -18.62
C ILE A 299 4.78 -14.93 -19.10
N LEU A 300 3.66 -15.35 -19.68
CA LEU A 300 3.48 -16.67 -20.27
C LEU A 300 3.58 -16.55 -21.79
N LEU A 301 4.64 -17.14 -22.34
CA LEU A 301 4.80 -17.34 -23.79
C LEU A 301 4.26 -18.73 -24.13
N ASP A 302 3.05 -18.78 -24.66
CA ASP A 302 2.37 -20.03 -25.00
C ASP A 302 2.84 -20.53 -26.37
N GLU A 303 2.96 -21.84 -26.54
CA GLU A 303 3.44 -22.48 -27.79
C GLU A 303 4.75 -21.88 -28.34
N VAL A 304 5.73 -21.62 -27.48
CA VAL A 304 6.99 -20.95 -27.84
C VAL A 304 7.76 -21.62 -28.99
N GLU A 305 7.58 -22.92 -29.21
CA GLU A 305 8.13 -23.65 -30.33
C GLU A 305 7.59 -23.20 -31.71
N LYS A 306 6.47 -22.47 -31.75
CA LYS A 306 5.88 -21.90 -32.96
C LYS A 306 6.44 -20.52 -33.30
N ALA A 307 7.10 -19.86 -32.35
CA ALA A 307 7.62 -18.51 -32.54
C ALA A 307 8.62 -18.42 -33.71
N HIS A 308 8.61 -17.30 -34.42
CA HIS A 308 9.66 -16.99 -35.39
C HIS A 308 11.03 -16.93 -34.69
N PRO A 309 12.14 -17.41 -35.31
CA PRO A 309 13.47 -17.41 -34.70
C PRO A 309 13.93 -16.05 -34.13
N ASP A 310 13.57 -14.94 -34.78
CA ASP A 310 13.92 -13.59 -34.31
C ASP A 310 13.31 -13.23 -32.94
N VAL A 311 12.21 -13.89 -32.53
CA VAL A 311 11.64 -13.72 -31.18
C VAL A 311 12.63 -14.16 -30.11
N PHE A 312 13.39 -15.23 -30.34
CA PHE A 312 14.35 -15.73 -29.35
C PHE A 312 15.48 -14.74 -29.08
N ASN A 313 15.85 -13.89 -30.04
CA ASN A 313 16.84 -12.83 -29.82
C ASN A 313 16.31 -11.78 -28.81
N ILE A 314 15.04 -11.43 -28.93
CA ILE A 314 14.35 -10.54 -27.99
C ILE A 314 14.28 -11.19 -26.60
N LEU A 315 13.91 -12.48 -26.55
CA LEU A 315 13.84 -13.22 -25.28
C LEU A 315 15.20 -13.32 -24.60
N LEU A 316 16.28 -13.56 -25.34
CA LEU A 316 17.64 -13.59 -24.79
C LEU A 316 18.00 -12.26 -24.13
N GLN A 317 17.70 -11.13 -24.77
CA GLN A 317 17.91 -9.81 -24.18
C GLN A 317 17.15 -9.64 -22.85
N VAL A 318 15.89 -10.09 -22.80
CA VAL A 318 15.08 -10.06 -21.57
C VAL A 318 15.66 -10.97 -20.49
N LEU A 319 16.11 -12.18 -20.85
CA LEU A 319 16.64 -13.17 -19.92
C LEU A 319 18.02 -12.80 -19.36
N ASP A 320 18.84 -12.08 -20.14
CA ASP A 320 20.18 -11.67 -19.75
C ASP A 320 20.20 -10.32 -19.03
N ASP A 321 19.57 -9.31 -19.60
CA ASP A 321 19.67 -7.92 -19.13
C ASP A 321 18.45 -7.45 -18.33
N GLY A 322 17.38 -8.26 -18.27
CA GLY A 322 16.12 -7.92 -17.59
C GLY A 322 15.52 -6.63 -18.11
N ARG A 323 15.84 -6.26 -19.35
CA ARG A 323 15.44 -5.03 -20.00
C ARG A 323 15.18 -5.30 -21.47
N LEU A 324 14.23 -4.56 -22.01
CA LEU A 324 13.94 -4.56 -23.44
C LEU A 324 13.76 -3.12 -23.89
N THR A 325 14.52 -2.72 -24.89
CA THR A 325 14.36 -1.43 -25.55
C THR A 325 13.34 -1.59 -26.67
N ASP A 326 12.29 -0.77 -26.66
CA ASP A 326 11.30 -0.77 -27.73
C ASP A 326 11.83 -0.09 -29.01
N GLY A 327 11.03 -0.16 -30.08
CA GLY A 327 11.35 0.48 -31.36
C GLY A 327 11.49 2.01 -31.29
N GLN A 328 11.03 2.66 -30.21
CA GLN A 328 11.14 4.10 -29.97
C GLN A 328 12.37 4.48 -29.13
N GLY A 329 13.13 3.50 -28.64
CA GLY A 329 14.30 3.70 -27.80
C GLY A 329 13.99 3.78 -26.31
N GLU A 330 12.76 3.49 -25.88
CA GLU A 330 12.36 3.50 -24.49
C GLU A 330 12.56 2.11 -23.85
N ASN A 331 13.00 2.09 -22.59
CA ASN A 331 13.36 0.85 -21.91
C ASN A 331 12.21 0.31 -21.02
N GLY A 332 11.72 -0.88 -21.33
CA GLY A 332 10.95 -1.72 -20.41
C GLY A 332 11.88 -2.50 -19.48
N ARG A 333 11.58 -2.54 -18.18
CA ARG A 333 12.34 -3.32 -17.18
C ARG A 333 11.52 -4.51 -16.71
N PHE A 334 12.17 -5.65 -16.58
CA PHE A 334 11.62 -6.94 -16.16
C PHE A 334 12.21 -7.26 -14.77
N PRO A 335 11.64 -6.68 -13.69
CA PRO A 335 12.18 -6.77 -12.33
C PRO A 335 11.97 -8.13 -11.64
#